data_AF-A0A6I4MMK1-F1
#
_entry.id   AF-A0A6I4MMK1-F1
#
_cell.length_a   1.000
_cell.length_b   1.000
_cell.length_c   1.000
_cell.angle_alpha   90.00
_cell.angle_beta   90.00
_cell.angle_gamma   90.00
#
_symmetry.space_group_name_H-M   'P 1'
#
loop_
_entity.id
_entity.type
_entity.pdbx_description
1 polymer ?
#
loop_
_entity_poly.entity_id
_entity_poly.type
_entity_poly.pdbx_seq_one_letter_code
_entity_poly.pdbx_strand_id
1 'polypeptide(L)'
;MGEADQTKPRQFRVADGAWEAYAAVCERLGRTRAEDLNAHIRRTVKRHGTPDEIERLAEADAELEARRVRQISGLRSQAGRPPADG
;
A
#
# COMPACT_ATOMS: atom_id res chain seq x y z
N MET A 1 -10.61 22.51 -1.94
CA MET A 1 -9.21 22.05 -2.05
C MET A 1 -9.06 20.84 -1.14
N GLY A 2 -9.18 19.63 -1.67
CA GLY A 2 -8.88 18.41 -0.93
C GLY A 2 -7.56 17.88 -1.45
N GLU A 3 -6.48 18.11 -0.71
CA GLU A 3 -5.19 17.48 -0.97
C GLU A 3 -5.42 15.97 -0.89
N ALA A 4 -5.43 15.29 -2.04
CA ALA A 4 -5.59 13.86 -2.08
C ALA A 4 -4.54 13.24 -1.14
N ASP A 5 -4.96 12.41 -0.20
CA ASP A 5 -4.10 11.71 0.76
C ASP A 5 -3.15 10.76 -0.02
N GLN A 6 -2.14 11.31 -0.68
CA GLN A 6 -1.21 10.52 -1.47
C GLN A 6 -0.38 9.69 -0.48
N THR A 7 -0.29 8.38 -0.70
CA THR A 7 0.61 7.52 0.07
C THR A 7 2.04 8.01 -0.17
N LYS A 8 2.58 8.83 0.74
CA LYS A 8 3.91 9.41 0.61
C LYS A 8 4.96 8.35 0.98
N PRO A 9 6.06 8.23 0.22
CA PRO A 9 7.16 7.36 0.62
C PRO A 9 7.69 7.80 1.98
N ARG A 10 7.88 6.82 2.88
CA ARG A 10 8.48 7.07 4.20
C ARG A 10 9.93 6.61 4.17
N GLN A 11 10.84 7.52 4.51
CA GLN A 11 12.25 7.19 4.64
C GLN A 11 12.49 6.49 5.98
N PHE A 12 13.14 5.33 5.95
CA PHE A 12 13.66 4.66 7.14
C PHE A 12 15.10 4.26 6.86
N ARG A 13 15.90 4.17 7.92
CA ARG A 13 17.29 3.73 7.83
C ARG A 13 17.39 2.27 8.27
N VAL A 14 18.08 1.47 7.49
CA VAL A 14 18.34 0.06 7.74
C VAL A 14 19.77 -0.23 7.24
N ALA A 15 20.50 -1.10 7.93
CA ALA A 15 21.80 -1.54 7.46
C ALA A 15 21.66 -2.32 6.15
N ASP A 16 22.52 -2.09 5.15
CA ASP A 16 22.43 -2.74 3.84
C ASP A 16 22.36 -4.27 3.95
N GLY A 17 23.20 -4.88 4.77
CA GLY A 17 23.19 -6.34 4.97
C GLY A 17 21.85 -6.87 5.50
N ALA A 18 21.18 -6.12 6.37
CA ALA A 18 19.85 -6.48 6.87
C ALA A 18 18.77 -6.30 5.80
N TRP A 19 18.91 -5.28 4.95
CA TRP A 19 17.98 -5.01 3.86
C TRP A 19 18.00 -6.09 2.78
N GLU A 20 19.19 -6.55 2.39
CA GLU A 20 19.36 -7.63 1.42
C GLU A 20 18.91 -8.98 1.97
N ALA A 21 19.25 -9.28 3.23
CA ALA A 21 18.76 -10.50 3.90
C ALA A 21 17.23 -10.51 3.98
N TYR A 22 16.60 -9.37 4.27
CA TYR A 22 15.15 -9.24 4.28
C TYR A 22 14.55 -9.42 2.88
N ALA A 23 15.19 -8.90 1.83
CA ALA A 23 14.76 -9.13 0.45
C ALA A 23 14.70 -10.63 0.10
N ALA A 24 15.74 -11.39 0.45
CA ALA A 24 15.79 -12.84 0.23
C ALA A 24 14.74 -13.62 1.05
N VAL A 25 14.39 -13.14 2.25
CA VAL A 25 13.27 -13.70 3.03
C VAL A 25 11.94 -13.43 2.33
N CYS A 26 11.69 -12.21 1.90
CA CYS A 26 10.46 -11.84 1.19
C CYS A 26 10.27 -12.65 -0.11
N GLU A 27 11.34 -12.86 -0.86
CA GLU A 27 11.31 -13.69 -2.08
C GLU A 27 10.90 -15.13 -1.78
N ARG A 28 11.51 -15.77 -0.76
CA ARG A 28 11.14 -17.13 -0.33
C ARG A 28 9.69 -17.24 0.13
N LEU A 29 9.12 -16.14 0.63
CA LEU A 29 7.73 -16.06 1.08
C LEU A 29 6.76 -15.63 -0.04
N GLY A 30 7.25 -15.35 -1.25
CA GLY A 30 6.44 -14.90 -2.38
C GLY A 30 5.80 -13.53 -2.17
N ARG A 31 6.48 -12.61 -1.48
CA ARG A 31 5.99 -11.25 -1.20
C ARG A 31 7.02 -10.20 -1.57
N THR A 32 6.58 -8.98 -1.85
CA THR A 32 7.50 -7.83 -1.87
C THR A 32 7.81 -7.32 -0.47
N ARG A 33 8.97 -6.70 -0.30
CA ARG A 33 9.35 -5.99 0.95
C ARG A 33 8.30 -4.96 1.37
N ALA A 34 7.73 -4.24 0.41
CA ALA A 34 6.71 -3.25 0.68
C ALA A 34 5.42 -3.87 1.21
N GLU A 35 4.96 -4.98 0.64
CA GLU A 35 3.76 -5.69 1.12
C GLU A 35 3.95 -6.23 2.53
N ASP A 36 5.09 -6.87 2.80
CA ASP A 36 5.35 -7.44 4.12
C ASP A 36 5.55 -6.35 5.19
N LEU A 37 6.24 -5.26 4.87
CA LEU A 37 6.40 -4.11 5.77
C LEU A 37 5.04 -3.45 6.08
N ASN A 38 4.20 -3.22 5.06
CA ASN A 38 2.85 -2.70 5.27
C ASN A 38 2.00 -3.66 6.10
N ALA A 39 2.09 -4.96 5.87
CA ALA A 39 1.40 -5.96 6.67
C ALA A 39 1.90 -5.98 8.12
N HIS A 40 3.21 -5.83 8.34
CA HIS A 40 3.81 -5.71 9.66
C HIS A 40 3.26 -4.48 10.39
N ILE A 41 3.29 -3.30 9.78
CA ILE A 41 2.76 -2.06 10.36
C ILE A 41 1.31 -2.25 10.82
N ARG A 42 0.44 -2.78 9.94
CA ARG A 42 -0.97 -3.07 10.28
C ARG A 42 -1.10 -4.01 11.47
N ARG A 43 -0.35 -5.12 11.47
CA ARG A 43 -0.40 -6.11 12.56
C ARG A 43 0.06 -5.51 13.88
N THR A 44 1.11 -4.69 13.85
CA THR A 44 1.66 -4.04 15.04
C THR A 44 0.67 -3.05 15.64
N VAL A 45 0.06 -2.19 14.83
CA VAL A 45 -0.97 -1.24 15.30
C VAL A 45 -2.21 -1.98 15.83
N LYS A 46 -2.68 -3.03 15.15
CA LYS A 46 -3.83 -3.82 15.65
C LYS A 46 -3.55 -4.52 16.98
N ARG A 47 -2.28 -4.87 17.26
CA ARG A 47 -1.89 -5.61 18.46
C ARG A 47 -1.57 -4.69 19.64
N HIS A 48 -0.99 -3.53 19.37
CA HIS A 48 -0.38 -2.67 20.39
C HIS A 48 -0.89 -1.24 20.38
N GLY A 49 -1.66 -0.85 19.37
CA GLY A 49 -2.19 0.50 19.24
C GLY A 49 -3.25 0.79 20.29
N THR A 50 -3.35 2.07 20.62
CA THR A 50 -4.45 2.67 21.35
C THR A 50 -5.75 2.65 20.51
N PRO A 51 -6.93 2.85 21.13
CA PRO A 51 -8.19 2.93 20.39
C PRO A 51 -8.16 3.94 19.23
N ASP A 52 -7.61 5.14 19.47
CA ASP A 52 -7.45 6.18 18.44
C ASP A 52 -6.53 5.76 17.28
N GLU A 53 -5.44 5.03 17.56
CA GLU A 53 -4.53 4.57 16.51
C GLU A 53 -5.13 3.44 15.67
N ILE A 54 -5.94 2.58 16.29
CA ILE A 54 -6.69 1.54 15.60
C ILE A 54 -7.77 2.17 14.72
N GLU A 55 -8.48 3.20 15.19
CA GLU A 55 -9.47 3.93 14.40
C GLU A 55 -8.83 4.58 13.17
N ARG A 56 -7.72 5.31 13.35
CA ARG A 56 -6.96 5.90 12.23
C ARG A 56 -6.50 4.85 11.23
N LEU A 57 -6.09 3.67 11.69
CA LEU A 57 -5.72 2.57 10.81
C LEU A 57 -6.93 2.08 9.99
N ALA A 58 -8.10 1.96 10.61
CA ALA A 58 -9.31 1.52 9.94
C ALA A 58 -9.77 2.53 8.88
N GLU A 59 -9.71 3.83 9.17
CA GLU A 59 -9.99 4.90 8.21
C GLU A 59 -9.04 4.83 7.00
N ALA A 60 -7.74 4.68 7.25
CA ALA A 60 -6.73 4.57 6.20
C ALA A 60 -6.91 3.31 5.32
N ASP A 61 -7.23 2.16 5.91
CA ASP A 61 -7.48 0.93 5.16
C ASP A 61 -8.76 1.04 4.30
N ALA A 62 -9.83 1.66 4.82
CA ALA A 62 -11.06 1.91 4.07
C ALA A 62 -10.84 2.83 2.86
N GLU A 63 -10.02 3.86 3.00
CA GLU A 63 -9.68 4.75 1.88
C GLU A 63 -8.87 4.03 0.78
N LEU A 64 -7.90 3.20 1.17
CA LEU A 64 -7.12 2.40 0.23
C LEU A 64 -7.98 1.41 -0.55
N GLU A 65 -8.97 0.78 0.10
CA GLU A 65 -9.93 -0.11 -0.55
C GLU A 65 -10.82 0.65 -1.54
N ALA A 66 -11.38 1.79 -1.12
CA ALA A 66 -12.18 2.65 -1.99
C ALA A 66 -11.41 3.16 -3.21
N ARG A 67 -10.09 3.32 -3.12
CA ARG A 67 -9.23 3.66 -4.27
C ARG A 67 -8.99 2.50 -5.22
N ARG A 68 -8.75 1.30 -4.69
CA ARG A 68 -8.61 0.09 -5.52
C ARG A 68 -9.85 -0.14 -6.39
N VAL A 69 -11.03 -0.01 -5.81
CA VAL A 69 -12.31 -0.13 -6.54
C VAL A 69 -12.42 0.94 -7.64
N ARG A 70 -12.05 2.19 -7.34
CA ARG A 70 -12.06 3.30 -8.32
C ARG A 70 -11.07 3.12 -9.47
N GLN A 71 -9.85 2.64 -9.21
CA GLN A 71 -8.86 2.36 -10.26
C GLN A 71 -9.30 1.22 -11.19
N ILE A 72 -9.85 0.15 -10.64
CA ILE A 72 -10.36 -0.98 -11.44
C ILE A 72 -11.54 -0.52 -12.32
N SER A 73 -12.42 0.33 -11.79
CA SER A 73 -13.53 0.90 -12.56
C SER A 73 -13.05 1.88 -13.64
N GLY A 74 -11.99 2.66 -13.39
CA GLY A 74 -11.43 3.62 -14.35
C GLY A 74 -10.67 2.97 -15.50
N LEU A 75 -9.94 1.87 -15.24
CA LEU A 75 -9.25 1.11 -16.29
C LEU A 75 -10.24 0.49 -17.30
N ARG A 76 -11.39 0.00 -16.82
CA ARG A 76 -12.44 -0.59 -17.68
C ARG A 76 -13.04 0.44 -18.65
N SER A 77 -13.16 1.71 -18.25
CA SER A 77 -13.67 2.78 -19.12
C SER A 77 -12.67 3.24 -20.19
N GLN A 78 -11.35 3.02 -19.99
CA GLN A 78 -10.33 3.42 -20.95
C GLN A 78 -10.06 2.34 -22.02
N ALA A 79 -10.35 1.07 -21.74
CA ALA A 79 -10.18 -0.05 -22.67
C ALA A 79 -11.23 -0.10 -23.82
N GLY A 80 -12.19 0.84 -23.86
CA GLY A 80 -13.23 0.92 -24.89
C GLY A 80 -13.02 1.99 -25.96
N ARG A 81 -11.87 2.70 -25.96
CA ARG A 81 -11.61 3.75 -26.97
C ARG A 81 -10.97 3.09 -28.21
N PRO A 82 -11.65 3.02 -29.37
CA PRO A 82 -11.03 2.51 -30.58
C PRO A 82 -9.84 3.40 -30.97
N PRO A 83 -8.79 2.84 -31.62
CA PRO A 83 -7.70 3.66 -32.14
C PRO A 83 -8.27 4.71 -33.10
N ALA A 84 -7.89 5.96 -32.89
CA ALA A 84 -8.15 7.02 -33.86
C ALA A 84 -7.22 6.77 -35.05
N ASP A 85 -7.74 6.04 -36.04
CA ASP A 85 -7.11 5.86 -37.34
C ASP A 85 -7.15 7.19 -38.10
N GLY A 86 -6.02 7.59 -38.68
CA GLY A 86 -5.83 8.79 -39.47
C GLY A 86 -5.60 8.47 -40.94
#